data_AF-A0A7G2ESP3-F1
#
_entry.id   AF-A0A7G2ESP3-F1
#
_cell.length_a   1.000
_cell.length_b   1.000
_cell.length_c   1.000
_cell.angle_alpha   90.00
_cell.angle_beta   90.00
_cell.angle_gamma   90.00
#
_symmetry.space_group_name_H-M   'P 1'
#
loop_
_entity.id
_entity.type
_entity.pdbx_description
1 polymer ?
#
loop_
_entity_poly.entity_id
_entity_poly.type
_entity_poly.pdbx_seq_one_letter_code
_entity_poly.pdbx_strand_id
1 'polypeptide(L)'
;MLKMVEEFRKCEKTSHDGQIGIVLSPRWFEPYHSDSTDDKEAAERALAFEIGWHLDPVIHGDYPEIVKKYAGNKLPSFTVEQSKMLQNSSDFVGINYYTARFAAHLPHIDPEKPRFKTDHHVEWKLTNHSGHIIGPGEERGFLFSHPEGLRKVLNYIKERYNNMPVYIKENGINDNDDGTKPREEIVKDTFRIEYHKTHFEELHKAIVEDGCDVRGYYAWSLMDNFEWEHGYTARFGLYYVDFVNGLKRYPKDSVKWFKRFLKKSVVGESNKEEVEEMSRAEGNKTFKGFEESAGFFASFMAMNQSRRDEENNRCSFDFPHTHFGVLQGIENPSSFY
;
A
#
# COMPACT_ATOMS: atom_id res chain seq x y z
N MET A 1 -13.37 -7.41 -13.40
CA MET A 1 -13.76 -6.24 -12.57
C MET A 1 -15.20 -5.84 -12.83
N LEU A 2 -15.56 -5.41 -14.05
CA LEU A 2 -16.89 -4.93 -14.44
C LEU A 2 -18.09 -5.61 -13.76
N LYS A 3 -18.31 -6.88 -14.08
CA LYS A 3 -19.45 -7.64 -13.55
C LYS A 3 -19.40 -7.79 -12.03
N MET A 4 -18.21 -7.91 -11.44
CA MET A 4 -18.06 -8.09 -9.99
C MET A 4 -18.49 -6.84 -9.21
N VAL A 5 -18.12 -5.65 -9.67
CA VAL A 5 -18.50 -4.38 -9.02
C VAL A 5 -20.00 -4.16 -9.11
N GLU A 6 -20.59 -4.45 -10.26
CA GLU A 6 -22.04 -4.37 -10.44
C GLU A 6 -22.78 -5.33 -9.51
N GLU A 7 -22.37 -6.60 -9.44
CA GLU A 7 -22.95 -7.58 -8.51
C GLU A 7 -22.74 -7.18 -7.05
N PHE A 8 -21.56 -6.67 -6.68
CA PHE A 8 -21.29 -6.17 -5.33
C PHE A 8 -22.25 -5.04 -4.93
N ARG A 9 -22.46 -4.07 -5.83
CA ARG A 9 -23.32 -2.90 -5.60
C ARG A 9 -24.81 -3.25 -5.61
N LYS A 10 -25.22 -4.33 -6.29
CA LYS A 10 -26.61 -4.82 -6.34
C LYS A 10 -26.97 -5.79 -5.22
N CYS A 11 -25.97 -6.35 -4.52
CA CYS A 11 -26.20 -7.38 -3.53
C CYS A 11 -26.84 -6.80 -2.26
N GLU A 12 -28.07 -7.19 -1.93
CA GLU A 12 -28.75 -6.74 -0.70
C GLU A 12 -28.08 -7.21 0.60
N LYS A 13 -27.12 -8.15 0.51
CA LYS A 13 -26.35 -8.66 1.65
C LYS A 13 -25.05 -7.90 1.89
N THR A 14 -24.62 -7.04 0.96
CA THR A 14 -23.46 -6.17 1.22
C THR A 14 -23.90 -5.03 2.10
N SER A 15 -23.01 -4.60 2.99
CA SER A 15 -23.29 -3.43 3.83
C SER A 15 -23.53 -2.21 2.94
N HIS A 16 -24.47 -1.34 3.33
CA HIS A 16 -24.79 -0.13 2.56
C HIS A 16 -23.61 0.85 2.43
N ASP A 17 -22.63 0.77 3.34
CA ASP A 17 -21.38 1.53 3.34
C ASP A 17 -20.18 0.71 2.82
N GLY A 18 -20.42 -0.50 2.31
CA GLY A 18 -19.39 -1.37 1.78
C GLY A 18 -18.70 -0.74 0.58
N GLN A 19 -17.37 -0.72 0.60
CA GLN A 19 -16.55 -0.18 -0.49
C GLN A 19 -15.85 -1.31 -1.25
N ILE A 20 -15.70 -1.13 -2.56
CA ILE A 20 -14.95 -2.03 -3.42
C ILE A 20 -13.91 -1.27 -4.23
N GLY A 21 -12.75 -1.89 -4.45
CA GLY A 21 -11.71 -1.29 -5.26
C GLY A 21 -10.76 -2.30 -5.89
N ILE A 22 -9.84 -1.78 -6.68
CA ILE A 22 -8.75 -2.55 -7.31
C ILE A 22 -7.44 -2.34 -6.54
N VAL A 23 -6.61 -3.38 -6.47
CA VAL A 23 -5.26 -3.30 -5.91
C VAL A 23 -4.23 -3.39 -7.03
N LEU A 24 -3.27 -2.46 -7.06
CA LEU A 24 -2.18 -2.39 -8.03
C LEU A 24 -0.85 -2.56 -7.32
N SER A 25 0.14 -3.13 -8.01
CA SER A 25 1.50 -3.34 -7.50
C SER A 25 2.54 -2.55 -8.29
N PRO A 26 2.46 -1.20 -8.35
CA PRO A 26 3.36 -0.42 -9.17
C PRO A 26 4.76 -0.37 -8.57
N ARG A 27 5.77 -0.35 -9.45
CA ARG A 27 7.08 0.22 -9.11
C ARG A 27 7.08 1.72 -9.38
N TRP A 28 7.88 2.46 -8.62
CA TRP A 28 8.24 3.81 -9.01
C TRP A 28 9.35 3.79 -10.07
N PHE A 29 9.37 4.77 -10.98
CA PHE A 29 10.37 4.90 -12.03
C PHE A 29 11.04 6.27 -11.99
N GLU A 30 12.36 6.27 -11.81
CA GLU A 30 13.22 7.45 -12.01
C GLU A 30 13.80 7.43 -13.43
N PRO A 31 14.06 8.59 -14.06
CA PRO A 31 14.79 8.62 -15.33
C PRO A 31 16.23 8.09 -15.16
N TYR A 32 16.70 7.25 -16.08
CA TYR A 32 18.06 6.70 -16.06
C TYR A 32 19.14 7.80 -16.12
N HIS A 33 18.91 8.85 -16.91
CA HIS A 33 19.66 10.09 -16.88
C HIS A 33 18.73 11.28 -16.63
N SER A 34 18.92 12.00 -15.52
CA SER A 34 18.00 13.09 -15.10
C SER A 34 17.93 14.27 -16.06
N ASP A 35 18.94 14.50 -16.90
CA ASP A 35 18.91 15.56 -17.91
C ASP A 35 18.44 15.10 -19.29
N SER A 36 18.17 13.79 -19.47
CA SER A 36 17.70 13.24 -20.74
C SER A 36 16.17 13.35 -20.82
N THR A 37 15.67 14.08 -21.82
CA THR A 37 14.23 14.14 -22.10
C THR A 37 13.67 12.76 -22.44
N ASP A 38 14.41 11.95 -23.21
CA ASP A 38 13.97 10.61 -23.61
C ASP A 38 13.78 9.68 -22.40
N ASP A 39 14.65 9.78 -21.40
CA ASP A 39 14.56 8.96 -20.17
C ASP A 39 13.45 9.47 -19.23
N LYS A 40 13.17 10.78 -19.21
CA LYS A 40 11.99 11.32 -18.51
C LYS A 40 10.69 10.81 -19.11
N GLU A 41 10.57 10.90 -20.44
CA GLU A 41 9.42 10.35 -21.14
C GLU A 41 9.35 8.82 -20.99
N ALA A 42 10.48 8.13 -20.87
CA ALA A 42 10.52 6.70 -20.57
C ALA A 42 9.93 6.38 -19.19
N ALA A 43 10.25 7.18 -18.16
CA ALA A 43 9.66 7.03 -16.83
C ALA A 43 8.13 7.26 -16.87
N GLU A 44 7.65 8.27 -17.62
CA GLU A 44 6.22 8.52 -17.82
C GLU A 44 5.52 7.33 -18.51
N ARG A 45 6.13 6.78 -19.57
CA ARG A 45 5.61 5.56 -20.24
C ARG A 45 5.55 4.38 -19.27
N ALA A 46 6.58 4.17 -18.46
CA ALA A 46 6.60 3.08 -17.48
C ALA A 46 5.47 3.22 -16.45
N LEU A 47 5.29 4.41 -15.87
CA LEU A 47 4.21 4.68 -14.91
C LEU A 47 2.83 4.54 -15.54
N ALA A 48 2.67 4.95 -16.80
CA ALA A 48 1.40 4.75 -17.51
C ALA A 48 1.08 3.27 -17.74
N PHE A 49 2.07 2.42 -17.99
CA PHE A 49 1.86 0.97 -18.13
C PHE A 49 1.65 0.27 -16.78
N GLU A 50 2.24 0.76 -15.70
CA GLU A 50 2.12 0.17 -14.36
C GLU A 50 0.83 0.59 -13.63
N ILE A 51 0.48 1.87 -13.69
CA ILE A 51 -0.66 2.47 -13.00
C ILE A 51 -1.78 2.81 -13.99
N GLY A 52 -1.46 3.62 -15.00
CA GLY A 52 -2.45 4.19 -15.92
C GLY A 52 -3.24 3.15 -16.71
N TRP A 53 -2.62 2.05 -17.12
CA TRP A 53 -3.26 0.94 -17.81
C TRP A 53 -4.48 0.45 -17.04
N HIS A 54 -4.39 0.41 -15.70
CA HIS A 54 -5.45 -0.13 -14.85
C HIS A 54 -6.39 0.96 -14.32
N LEU A 55 -5.87 2.12 -13.90
CA LEU A 55 -6.70 3.16 -13.29
C LEU A 55 -7.45 4.01 -14.31
N ASP A 56 -6.86 4.37 -15.46
CA ASP A 56 -7.58 5.18 -16.44
C ASP A 56 -8.87 4.47 -16.92
N PRO A 57 -8.90 3.14 -17.19
CA PRO A 57 -10.16 2.46 -17.48
C PRO A 57 -11.17 2.57 -16.35
N VAL A 58 -10.74 2.35 -15.11
CA VAL A 58 -11.63 2.32 -13.93
C VAL A 58 -12.17 3.70 -13.56
N ILE A 59 -11.48 4.78 -13.91
CA ILE A 59 -11.88 6.16 -13.58
C ILE A 59 -12.51 6.86 -14.79
N HIS A 60 -11.96 6.67 -15.98
CA HIS A 60 -12.33 7.40 -17.20
C HIS A 60 -13.03 6.52 -18.25
N GLY A 61 -13.06 5.20 -18.08
CA GLY A 61 -13.74 4.28 -18.99
C GLY A 61 -12.90 3.86 -20.21
N ASP A 62 -11.63 4.25 -20.29
CA ASP A 62 -10.75 3.87 -21.40
C ASP A 62 -9.27 3.89 -20.99
N TYR A 63 -8.39 3.25 -21.77
CA TYR A 63 -6.94 3.26 -21.56
C TYR A 63 -6.34 4.67 -21.78
N PRO A 64 -5.19 4.97 -21.16
CA PRO A 64 -4.50 6.23 -21.44
C PRO A 64 -3.93 6.22 -22.86
N GLU A 65 -3.92 7.39 -23.52
CA GLU A 65 -3.45 7.54 -24.91
C GLU A 65 -2.02 7.02 -25.12
N ILE A 66 -1.16 7.18 -24.12
CA ILE A 66 0.21 6.67 -24.16
C ILE A 66 0.23 5.12 -24.24
N VAL A 67 -0.63 4.42 -23.48
CA VAL A 67 -0.70 2.95 -23.56
C VAL A 67 -1.26 2.52 -24.91
N LYS A 68 -2.31 3.18 -25.43
CA LYS A 68 -2.85 2.91 -26.77
C LYS A 68 -1.81 3.08 -27.87
N LYS A 69 -1.03 4.18 -27.81
CA LYS A 69 0.03 4.50 -28.78
C LYS A 69 1.09 3.40 -28.85
N TYR A 70 1.58 2.93 -27.70
CA TYR A 70 2.70 1.99 -27.63
C TYR A 70 2.27 0.52 -27.74
N ALA A 71 1.12 0.15 -27.19
CA ALA A 71 0.58 -1.21 -27.32
C ALA A 71 -0.03 -1.47 -28.71
N GLY A 72 -0.58 -0.43 -29.35
CA GLY A 72 -1.21 -0.51 -30.67
C GLY A 72 -2.29 -1.59 -30.74
N ASN A 73 -2.34 -2.33 -31.85
CA ASN A 73 -3.37 -3.34 -32.12
C ASN A 73 -3.36 -4.54 -31.17
N LYS A 74 -2.35 -4.67 -30.30
CA LYS A 74 -2.28 -5.72 -29.27
C LYS A 74 -3.20 -5.41 -28.08
N LEU A 75 -3.61 -4.15 -27.92
CA LEU A 75 -4.51 -3.71 -26.87
C LEU A 75 -5.97 -3.74 -27.37
N PRO A 76 -6.83 -4.60 -26.82
CA PRO A 76 -8.24 -4.59 -27.18
C PRO A 76 -8.90 -3.27 -26.77
N SER A 77 -9.86 -2.80 -27.57
CA SER A 77 -10.69 -1.64 -27.21
C SER A 77 -11.92 -2.07 -26.43
N PHE A 78 -12.41 -1.20 -25.56
CA PHE A 78 -13.69 -1.41 -24.88
C PHE A 78 -14.86 -1.04 -25.81
N THR A 79 -15.97 -1.78 -25.71
CA THR A 79 -17.24 -1.31 -26.28
C THR A 79 -17.78 -0.13 -25.48
N VAL A 80 -18.74 0.60 -26.03
CA VAL A 80 -19.40 1.73 -25.34
C VAL A 80 -20.02 1.28 -24.02
N GLU A 81 -20.64 0.09 -23.99
CA GLU A 81 -21.25 -0.49 -22.80
C GLU A 81 -20.19 -0.83 -21.75
N GLN A 82 -19.09 -1.47 -22.16
CA GLN A 82 -17.98 -1.81 -21.27
C GLN A 82 -17.32 -0.56 -20.67
N SER A 83 -17.09 0.47 -21.49
CA SER A 83 -16.53 1.75 -21.08
C SER A 83 -17.39 2.42 -20.00
N LYS A 84 -18.71 2.48 -20.21
CA LYS A 84 -19.66 3.01 -19.23
C LYS A 84 -19.68 2.22 -17.93
N MET A 85 -19.58 0.89 -18.00
CA MET A 85 -19.52 0.05 -16.81
C MET A 85 -18.21 0.20 -16.03
N LEU A 86 -17.11 0.54 -16.73
CA LEU A 86 -15.79 0.71 -16.13
C LEU A 86 -15.66 2.05 -15.40
N GLN A 87 -16.26 3.10 -15.94
CA GLN A 87 -16.16 4.44 -15.39
C GLN A 87 -16.67 4.48 -13.93
N ASN A 88 -15.82 4.97 -13.01
CA ASN A 88 -16.09 5.06 -11.57
C ASN A 88 -16.49 3.71 -10.94
N SER A 89 -15.88 2.62 -11.40
CA SER A 89 -16.11 1.26 -10.88
C SER A 89 -15.21 0.89 -9.68
N SER A 90 -14.61 1.88 -9.02
CA SER A 90 -13.76 1.69 -7.84
C SER A 90 -13.94 2.84 -6.88
N ASP A 91 -14.16 2.54 -5.60
CA ASP A 91 -14.40 3.53 -4.55
C ASP A 91 -13.09 3.99 -3.90
N PHE A 92 -12.04 3.19 -4.04
CA PHE A 92 -10.66 3.46 -3.60
C PHE A 92 -9.68 2.71 -4.50
N VAL A 93 -8.38 3.00 -4.38
CA VAL A 93 -7.30 2.17 -4.95
C VAL A 93 -6.43 1.59 -3.85
N GLY A 94 -6.16 0.28 -3.94
CA GLY A 94 -5.15 -0.37 -3.14
C GLY A 94 -3.79 -0.29 -3.81
N ILE A 95 -2.73 0.00 -3.06
CA ILE A 95 -1.36 0.05 -3.57
C ILE A 95 -0.48 -0.94 -2.80
N ASN A 96 0.18 -1.80 -3.56
CA ASN A 96 1.21 -2.72 -3.13
C ASN A 96 2.56 -2.14 -3.57
N TYR A 97 3.19 -1.34 -2.71
CA TYR A 97 4.46 -0.68 -3.05
C TYR A 97 5.62 -1.37 -2.38
N TYR A 98 6.68 -1.64 -3.14
CA TYR A 98 7.86 -2.36 -2.66
C TYR A 98 9.18 -1.69 -3.00
N THR A 99 9.32 -1.14 -4.22
CA THR A 99 10.63 -0.72 -4.77
C THR A 99 10.47 0.23 -5.96
N ALA A 100 11.60 0.76 -6.43
CA ALA A 100 11.71 1.60 -7.62
C ALA A 100 12.73 1.03 -8.62
N ARG A 101 12.74 1.54 -9.85
CA ARG A 101 13.76 1.27 -10.89
C ARG A 101 14.09 2.54 -11.66
N PHE A 102 15.23 2.54 -12.34
CA PHE A 102 15.51 3.53 -13.37
C PHE A 102 14.87 3.10 -14.71
N ALA A 103 14.31 4.05 -15.44
CA ALA A 103 13.77 3.89 -16.79
C ALA A 103 14.72 4.53 -17.79
N ALA A 104 15.30 3.72 -18.67
CA ALA A 104 16.04 4.19 -19.84
C ALA A 104 15.18 4.07 -21.09
N HIS A 105 15.27 5.06 -21.99
CA HIS A 105 14.62 4.96 -23.30
C HIS A 105 15.23 3.82 -24.11
N LEU A 106 14.37 2.94 -24.63
CA LEU A 106 14.75 1.86 -25.53
C LEU A 106 14.29 2.20 -26.96
N PRO A 107 15.19 2.71 -27.84
CA PRO A 107 14.81 3.25 -29.13
C PRO A 107 14.39 2.17 -30.14
N HIS A 108 14.84 0.93 -29.95
CA HIS A 108 14.60 -0.16 -30.89
C HIS A 108 14.05 -1.40 -30.18
N ILE A 109 12.90 -1.88 -30.68
CA ILE A 109 12.29 -3.15 -30.27
C ILE A 109 12.43 -4.13 -31.42
N ASP A 110 12.94 -5.32 -31.12
CA ASP A 110 12.98 -6.44 -32.07
C ASP A 110 11.54 -6.90 -32.39
N PRO A 111 11.03 -6.68 -33.61
CA PRO A 111 9.66 -7.02 -33.96
C PRO A 111 9.43 -8.54 -34.01
N GLU A 112 10.48 -9.35 -34.12
CA GLU A 112 10.39 -10.82 -34.09
C GLU A 112 10.25 -11.36 -32.66
N LYS A 113 10.52 -10.52 -31.64
CA LYS A 113 10.46 -10.90 -30.22
C LYS A 113 9.55 -9.95 -29.43
N PRO A 114 8.23 -9.92 -29.74
CA PRO A 114 7.29 -9.09 -29.01
C PRO A 114 7.26 -9.51 -27.54
N ARG A 115 7.42 -8.54 -26.64
CA ARG A 115 7.35 -8.75 -25.18
C ARG A 115 6.61 -7.58 -24.57
N PHE A 116 5.66 -7.88 -23.68
CA PHE A 116 4.98 -6.87 -22.87
C PHE A 116 5.99 -5.89 -22.23
N LYS A 117 7.11 -6.41 -21.69
CA LYS A 117 8.15 -5.62 -21.03
C LYS A 117 8.87 -4.63 -21.95
N THR A 118 8.79 -4.77 -23.27
CA THR A 118 9.44 -3.86 -24.23
C THR A 118 8.47 -3.05 -25.05
N ASP A 119 7.17 -3.34 -24.98
CA ASP A 119 6.14 -2.67 -25.79
C ASP A 119 6.06 -1.16 -25.51
N HIS A 120 6.39 -0.73 -24.31
CA HIS A 120 6.45 0.68 -23.91
C HIS A 120 7.80 1.36 -24.19
N HIS A 121 8.74 0.69 -24.87
CA HIS A 121 10.05 1.25 -25.24
C HIS A 121 10.83 1.77 -24.01
N VAL A 122 10.86 0.95 -22.96
CA VAL A 122 11.60 1.23 -21.72
C VAL A 122 12.46 0.03 -21.34
N GLU A 123 13.71 0.30 -21.01
CA GLU A 123 14.60 -0.64 -20.32
C GLU A 123 14.64 -0.30 -18.83
N TRP A 124 14.41 -1.30 -17.98
CA TRP A 124 14.47 -1.13 -16.52
C TRP A 124 15.88 -1.40 -16.01
N LYS A 125 16.42 -0.48 -15.23
CA LYS A 125 17.77 -0.57 -14.67
C LYS A 125 17.76 -0.43 -13.15
N LEU A 126 18.70 -1.12 -12.50
CA LEU A 126 18.96 -0.98 -11.07
C LEU A 126 19.86 0.22 -10.79
N THR A 127 20.74 0.56 -11.72
CA THR A 127 21.65 1.70 -11.64
C THR A 127 21.26 2.78 -12.65
N ASN A 128 21.56 4.03 -12.30
CA ASN A 128 21.47 5.15 -13.24
C ASN A 128 22.73 5.28 -14.10
N HIS A 129 22.79 6.29 -14.97
CA HIS A 129 23.92 6.53 -15.87
C HIS A 129 25.27 6.72 -15.15
N SER A 130 25.26 7.23 -13.91
CA SER A 130 26.47 7.41 -13.09
C SER A 130 26.87 6.16 -12.30
N GLY A 131 26.11 5.07 -12.39
CA GLY A 131 26.34 3.84 -11.62
C GLY A 131 25.74 3.85 -10.21
N HIS A 132 24.95 4.87 -9.85
CA HIS A 132 24.25 4.91 -8.57
C HIS A 132 23.08 3.91 -8.55
N ILE A 133 23.03 3.07 -7.52
CA ILE A 133 22.00 2.04 -7.33
C ILE A 133 20.75 2.68 -6.73
N ILE A 134 19.57 2.24 -7.18
CA ILE A 134 18.27 2.84 -6.82
C ILE A 134 17.98 2.90 -5.31
N GLY A 135 18.63 2.04 -4.52
CA GLY A 135 18.54 2.03 -3.07
C GLY A 135 19.23 0.80 -2.46
N PRO A 136 19.24 0.63 -1.13
CA PRO A 136 19.90 -0.51 -0.50
C PRO A 136 19.08 -1.80 -0.61
N GLY A 137 19.74 -2.96 -0.75
CA GLY A 137 19.07 -4.28 -0.80
C GLY A 137 19.90 -5.46 -1.35
N GLU A 138 21.09 -5.19 -1.88
CA GLU A 138 21.92 -6.10 -2.71
C GLU A 138 22.23 -7.48 -2.12
N GLU A 139 22.25 -7.63 -0.79
CA GLU A 139 22.61 -8.88 -0.11
C GLU A 139 21.42 -9.57 0.58
N ARG A 140 20.23 -9.00 0.48
CA ARG A 140 19.05 -9.45 1.24
C ARG A 140 18.02 -10.12 0.38
N GLY A 141 17.93 -9.76 -0.90
CA GLY A 141 16.78 -10.15 -1.69
C GLY A 141 16.83 -9.65 -3.12
N PHE A 142 15.65 -9.63 -3.74
CA PHE A 142 15.45 -9.09 -5.08
C PHE A 142 14.85 -7.67 -5.06
N LEU A 143 14.47 -7.18 -3.87
CA LEU A 143 13.95 -5.84 -3.65
C LEU A 143 15.02 -4.88 -3.14
N PHE A 144 14.88 -3.62 -3.55
CA PHE A 144 15.75 -2.51 -3.16
C PHE A 144 14.86 -1.46 -2.51
N SER A 145 15.23 -1.04 -1.29
CA SER A 145 14.46 -0.05 -0.52
C SER A 145 14.52 1.31 -1.21
N HIS A 146 13.38 1.91 -1.49
CA HIS A 146 13.31 3.25 -2.07
C HIS A 146 12.07 3.98 -1.52
N PRO A 147 12.13 4.49 -0.28
CA PRO A 147 10.96 5.03 0.42
C PRO A 147 10.32 6.22 -0.30
N GLU A 148 11.12 7.08 -0.95
CA GLU A 148 10.65 8.27 -1.66
C GLU A 148 9.71 7.90 -2.82
N GLY A 149 9.89 6.73 -3.42
CA GLY A 149 9.01 6.25 -4.48
C GLY A 149 7.60 5.97 -4.00
N LEU A 150 7.39 5.62 -2.72
CA LEU A 150 6.04 5.48 -2.15
C LEU A 150 5.31 6.83 -2.19
N ARG A 151 5.97 7.88 -1.68
CA ARG A 151 5.44 9.26 -1.71
C ARG A 151 5.17 9.72 -3.15
N LYS A 152 6.07 9.41 -4.08
CA LYS A 152 5.90 9.78 -5.49
C LYS A 152 4.74 9.03 -6.17
N VAL A 153 4.54 7.74 -5.90
CA VAL A 153 3.36 6.98 -6.37
C VAL A 153 2.07 7.59 -5.83
N LEU A 154 2.04 7.96 -4.55
CA LEU A 154 0.87 8.59 -3.94
C LEU A 154 0.56 9.95 -4.56
N ASN A 155 1.56 10.79 -4.80
CA ASN A 155 1.37 12.07 -5.48
C ASN A 155 0.93 11.89 -6.94
N TYR A 156 1.50 10.91 -7.66
CA TYR A 156 1.06 10.58 -9.01
C TYR A 156 -0.43 10.23 -9.05
N ILE A 157 -0.90 9.41 -8.10
CA ILE A 157 -2.31 9.05 -8.00
C ILE A 157 -3.16 10.27 -7.65
N LYS A 158 -2.71 11.09 -6.69
CA LYS A 158 -3.40 12.32 -6.27
C LYS A 158 -3.64 13.26 -7.44
N GLU A 159 -2.57 13.58 -8.18
CA GLU A 159 -2.59 14.55 -9.27
C GLU A 159 -3.40 14.07 -10.47
N ARG A 160 -3.32 12.78 -10.80
CA ARG A 160 -3.97 12.22 -12.00
C ARG A 160 -5.41 11.78 -11.77
N TYR A 161 -5.77 11.36 -10.56
CA TYR A 161 -7.07 10.75 -10.25
C TYR A 161 -7.82 11.48 -9.14
N ASN A 162 -7.72 12.81 -9.12
CA ASN A 162 -8.50 13.70 -8.25
C ASN A 162 -8.43 13.30 -6.76
N ASN A 163 -7.23 12.97 -6.28
CA ASN A 163 -7.00 12.53 -4.90
C ASN A 163 -7.92 11.38 -4.45
N MET A 164 -8.16 10.40 -5.34
CA MET A 164 -8.91 9.19 -5.01
C MET A 164 -8.36 8.52 -3.74
N PRO A 165 -9.23 8.01 -2.84
CA PRO A 165 -8.79 7.33 -1.62
C PRO A 165 -7.82 6.18 -1.89
N VAL A 166 -6.72 6.14 -1.14
CA VAL A 166 -5.68 5.11 -1.25
C VAL A 166 -5.58 4.28 0.02
N TYR A 167 -5.43 2.97 -0.13
CA TYR A 167 -5.00 2.07 0.94
C TYR A 167 -3.68 1.42 0.54
N ILE A 168 -2.64 1.54 1.36
CA ILE A 168 -1.41 0.76 1.16
C ILE A 168 -1.72 -0.68 1.59
N LYS A 169 -2.05 -1.53 0.62
CA LYS A 169 -2.50 -2.91 0.87
C LYS A 169 -1.34 -3.86 1.11
N GLU A 170 -0.16 -3.53 0.59
CA GLU A 170 1.09 -4.21 0.89
C GLU A 170 2.26 -3.22 0.86
N ASN A 171 3.15 -3.34 1.84
CA ASN A 171 4.49 -2.76 1.82
C ASN A 171 5.39 -3.61 2.72
N GLY A 172 6.61 -3.93 2.28
CA GLY A 172 7.53 -4.80 3.00
C GLY A 172 8.80 -5.10 2.25
N ILE A 173 9.72 -5.84 2.87
CA ILE A 173 10.98 -6.25 2.26
C ILE A 173 11.32 -7.70 2.64
N ASN A 174 11.88 -8.44 1.68
CA ASN A 174 12.35 -9.80 1.91
C ASN A 174 13.78 -9.83 2.49
N ASP A 175 14.02 -10.81 3.35
CA ASP A 175 15.36 -11.34 3.59
C ASP A 175 15.41 -12.77 3.00
N ASN A 176 16.49 -13.09 2.31
CA ASN A 176 16.74 -14.42 1.77
C ASN A 176 17.28 -15.33 2.88
N ASP A 177 16.67 -16.49 2.98
CA ASP A 177 17.06 -17.59 3.84
C ASP A 177 17.19 -18.87 3.01
N ASP A 178 18.43 -19.27 2.80
CA ASP A 178 18.80 -20.54 2.16
C ASP A 178 18.88 -21.72 3.16
N GLY A 179 18.50 -21.48 4.43
CA GLY A 179 18.54 -22.46 5.50
C GLY A 179 19.89 -22.56 6.22
N THR A 180 20.88 -21.73 5.85
CA THR A 180 22.21 -21.75 6.49
C THR A 180 22.29 -20.90 7.75
N LYS A 181 21.43 -19.87 7.86
CA LYS A 181 21.44 -18.92 8.98
C LYS A 181 20.69 -19.50 10.19
N PRO A 182 21.23 -19.36 11.42
CA PRO A 182 20.49 -19.73 12.62
C PRO A 182 19.27 -18.82 12.78
N ARG A 183 18.17 -19.37 13.31
CA ARG A 183 16.93 -18.61 13.57
C ARG A 183 17.20 -17.34 14.37
N GLU A 184 18.10 -17.39 15.35
CA GLU A 184 18.48 -16.28 16.23
C GLU A 184 19.05 -15.08 15.48
N GLU A 185 19.61 -15.30 14.29
CA GLU A 185 20.06 -14.25 13.37
C GLU A 185 18.89 -13.74 12.52
N ILE A 186 18.08 -14.64 11.96
CA ILE A 186 16.93 -14.30 11.10
C ILE A 186 15.89 -13.44 11.84
N VAL A 187 15.66 -13.71 13.13
CA VAL A 187 14.71 -12.94 13.94
C VAL A 187 15.19 -11.52 14.27
N LYS A 188 16.48 -11.21 14.07
CA LYS A 188 17.07 -9.88 14.28
C LYS A 188 17.05 -9.07 12.99
N ASP A 189 15.85 -8.70 12.56
CA ASP A 189 15.58 -8.09 11.25
C ASP A 189 15.63 -6.56 11.25
N THR A 190 16.76 -6.00 11.63
CA THR A 190 16.95 -4.53 11.75
C THR A 190 16.73 -3.78 10.44
N PHE A 191 17.05 -4.39 9.29
CA PHE A 191 16.80 -3.76 7.98
C PHE A 191 15.31 -3.67 7.65
N ARG A 192 14.50 -4.68 8.02
CA ARG A 192 13.03 -4.62 7.86
C ARG A 192 12.43 -3.52 8.72
N ILE A 193 12.95 -3.33 9.93
CA ILE A 193 12.58 -2.21 10.80
C ILE A 193 12.88 -0.88 10.10
N GLU A 194 14.11 -0.70 9.59
CA GLU A 194 14.52 0.54 8.93
C GLU A 194 13.74 0.81 7.64
N TYR A 195 13.46 -0.25 6.86
CA TYR A 195 12.60 -0.17 5.68
C TYR A 195 11.23 0.41 6.04
N HIS A 196 10.53 -0.18 7.00
CA HIS A 196 9.22 0.32 7.38
C HIS A 196 9.27 1.72 7.98
N LYS A 197 10.28 2.02 8.81
CA LYS A 197 10.46 3.34 9.40
C LYS A 197 10.58 4.42 8.32
N THR A 198 11.49 4.25 7.37
CA THR A 198 11.71 5.21 6.28
C THR A 198 10.52 5.32 5.34
N HIS A 199 9.80 4.21 5.07
CA HIS A 199 8.56 4.26 4.28
C HIS A 199 7.43 4.97 5.03
N PHE A 200 7.33 4.84 6.36
CA PHE A 200 6.37 5.61 7.16
C PHE A 200 6.71 7.10 7.21
N GLU A 201 7.99 7.47 7.23
CA GLU A 201 8.42 8.86 7.12
C GLU A 201 7.91 9.48 5.81
N GLU A 202 8.13 8.82 4.67
CA GLU A 202 7.66 9.30 3.37
C GLU A 202 6.13 9.24 3.23
N LEU A 203 5.48 8.23 3.83
CA LEU A 203 4.02 8.15 3.89
C LEU A 203 3.42 9.28 4.71
N HIS A 204 4.02 9.63 5.84
CA HIS A 204 3.60 10.76 6.66
C HIS A 204 3.74 12.07 5.88
N LYS A 205 4.85 12.30 5.18
CA LYS A 205 5.02 13.48 4.33
C LYS A 205 3.97 13.52 3.20
N ALA A 206 3.68 12.39 2.56
CA ALA A 206 2.65 12.30 1.53
C ALA A 206 1.26 12.72 2.05
N ILE A 207 0.92 12.34 3.28
CA ILE A 207 -0.37 12.68 3.89
C ILE A 207 -0.40 14.14 4.37
N VAL A 208 0.60 14.53 5.18
CA VAL A 208 0.57 15.79 5.95
C VAL A 208 1.05 16.98 5.13
N GLU A 209 2.12 16.80 4.37
CA GLU A 209 2.70 17.88 3.56
C GLU A 209 2.04 17.96 2.20
N ASP A 210 1.80 16.81 1.55
CA ASP A 210 1.30 16.79 0.17
C ASP A 210 -0.22 16.64 0.06
N GLY A 211 -0.91 16.27 1.13
CA GLY A 211 -2.38 16.13 1.16
C GLY A 211 -2.93 14.90 0.43
N CYS A 212 -2.16 13.82 0.30
CA CYS A 212 -2.65 12.55 -0.27
C CYS A 212 -3.68 11.89 0.66
N ASP A 213 -4.82 11.45 0.11
CA ASP A 213 -5.87 10.74 0.87
C ASP A 213 -5.50 9.26 1.08
N VAL A 214 -4.65 8.98 2.07
CA VAL A 214 -4.31 7.62 2.49
C VAL A 214 -5.11 7.22 3.71
N ARG A 215 -5.79 6.07 3.64
CA ARG A 215 -6.76 5.61 4.65
C ARG A 215 -6.42 4.29 5.32
N GLY A 216 -5.42 3.56 4.82
CA GLY A 216 -4.92 2.36 5.50
C GLY A 216 -3.49 2.02 5.11
N TYR A 217 -2.82 1.29 6.00
CA TYR A 217 -1.51 0.69 5.74
C TYR A 217 -1.50 -0.75 6.25
N TYR A 218 -1.05 -1.67 5.42
CA TYR A 218 -0.99 -3.10 5.69
C TYR A 218 0.41 -3.60 5.33
N ALA A 219 1.16 -4.07 6.33
CA ALA A 219 2.48 -4.62 6.12
C ALA A 219 2.39 -6.00 5.42
N TRP A 220 3.19 -6.19 4.37
CA TRP A 220 3.44 -7.50 3.81
C TRP A 220 4.72 -8.08 4.43
N SER A 221 4.65 -9.14 5.24
CA SER A 221 3.45 -9.91 5.58
C SER A 221 3.41 -10.22 7.08
N LEU A 222 2.27 -10.71 7.56
CA LEU A 222 2.16 -11.11 8.96
C LEU A 222 3.20 -12.19 9.30
N MET A 223 3.38 -13.20 8.45
CA MET A 223 4.30 -14.31 8.72
C MET A 223 4.97 -14.76 7.43
N ASP A 224 6.17 -15.34 7.56
CA ASP A 224 6.85 -15.95 6.42
C ASP A 224 5.91 -16.98 5.77
N ASN A 225 5.84 -16.94 4.45
CA ASN A 225 4.88 -17.70 3.67
C ASN A 225 5.54 -18.21 2.37
N PHE A 226 4.73 -18.74 1.47
CA PHE A 226 5.17 -19.16 0.14
C PHE A 226 5.19 -17.93 -0.78
N GLU A 227 6.39 -17.49 -1.18
CA GLU A 227 6.62 -16.34 -2.04
C GLU A 227 6.84 -16.79 -3.49
N TRP A 228 5.79 -17.36 -4.09
CA TRP A 228 5.71 -17.65 -5.53
C TRP A 228 6.95 -18.37 -6.09
N GLU A 229 7.66 -17.76 -7.05
CA GLU A 229 8.86 -18.31 -7.70
C GLU A 229 10.06 -18.47 -6.75
N HIS A 230 10.04 -17.78 -5.61
CA HIS A 230 11.08 -17.87 -4.57
C HIS A 230 10.75 -18.93 -3.50
N GLY A 231 9.56 -19.53 -3.55
CA GLY A 231 9.15 -20.54 -2.60
C GLY A 231 9.22 -20.03 -1.16
N TYR A 232 9.81 -20.81 -0.25
CA TYR A 232 9.89 -20.45 1.17
C TYR A 232 11.20 -19.73 1.58
N THR A 233 12.07 -19.39 0.61
CA THR A 233 13.39 -18.80 0.90
C THR A 233 13.34 -17.27 0.97
N ALA A 234 12.37 -16.62 0.31
CA ALA A 234 12.14 -15.18 0.47
C ALA A 234 11.22 -14.92 1.66
N ARG A 235 11.79 -14.37 2.75
CA ARG A 235 11.07 -14.17 4.01
C ARG A 235 10.62 -12.72 4.16
N PHE A 236 9.33 -12.45 3.92
CA PHE A 236 8.71 -11.13 4.15
C PHE A 236 8.12 -10.94 5.55
N GLY A 237 7.87 -12.03 6.27
CA GLY A 237 7.01 -12.01 7.45
C GLY A 237 7.58 -11.22 8.62
N LEU A 238 6.69 -10.58 9.38
CA LEU A 238 7.01 -10.09 10.73
C LEU A 238 7.27 -11.26 11.69
N TYR A 239 6.64 -12.41 11.47
CA TYR A 239 6.90 -13.65 12.19
C TYR A 239 7.72 -14.61 11.33
N TYR A 240 8.84 -15.08 11.89
CA TYR A 240 9.60 -16.18 11.32
C TYR A 240 8.77 -17.48 11.42
N VAL A 241 8.69 -18.23 10.32
CA VAL A 241 8.07 -19.57 10.29
C VAL A 241 9.16 -20.63 10.11
N ASP A 242 9.22 -21.54 11.08
CA ASP A 242 10.08 -22.71 11.04
C ASP A 242 9.43 -23.82 10.22
N PHE A 243 9.72 -23.83 8.91
CA PHE A 243 9.13 -24.79 7.97
C PHE A 243 9.56 -26.24 8.23
N VAL A 244 10.66 -26.47 8.97
CA VAL A 244 11.18 -27.81 9.25
C VAL A 244 10.61 -28.37 10.55
N ASN A 245 10.50 -27.55 11.60
CA ASN A 245 10.10 -28.00 12.93
C ASN A 245 8.62 -27.68 13.24
N GLY A 246 7.72 -28.16 12.39
CA GLY A 246 6.28 -28.14 12.63
C GLY A 246 5.64 -26.75 12.50
N LEU A 247 6.16 -25.89 11.63
CA LEU A 247 5.60 -24.56 11.33
C LEU A 247 5.51 -23.68 12.58
N LYS A 248 6.47 -23.75 13.51
CA LYS A 248 6.45 -22.88 14.68
C LYS A 248 6.70 -21.42 14.26
N ARG A 249 5.98 -20.48 14.89
CA ARG A 249 6.07 -19.04 14.62
C ARG A 249 6.88 -18.36 15.71
N TYR A 250 7.83 -17.53 15.32
CA TYR A 250 8.66 -16.75 16.24
C TYR A 250 8.61 -15.27 15.86
N PRO A 251 8.27 -14.36 16.78
CA PRO A 251 8.23 -12.94 16.46
C PRO A 251 9.65 -12.43 16.15
N LYS A 252 9.83 -11.78 15.00
CA LYS A 252 11.07 -11.05 14.71
C LYS A 252 11.11 -9.74 15.50
N ASP A 253 12.24 -9.05 15.51
CA ASP A 253 12.38 -7.77 16.19
C ASP A 253 11.47 -6.69 15.61
N SER A 254 11.14 -6.78 14.32
CA SER A 254 10.11 -5.95 13.67
C SER A 254 8.74 -6.03 14.34
N VAL A 255 8.31 -7.20 14.87
CA VAL A 255 7.07 -7.29 15.67
C VAL A 255 7.16 -6.43 16.92
N LYS A 256 8.29 -6.49 17.63
CA LYS A 256 8.48 -5.69 18.85
C LYS A 256 8.47 -4.20 18.51
N TRP A 257 9.11 -3.82 17.41
CA TRP A 257 9.12 -2.45 16.92
C TRP A 257 7.72 -1.96 16.53
N PHE A 258 6.97 -2.69 15.70
CA PHE A 258 5.60 -2.35 15.32
C PHE A 258 4.69 -2.23 16.55
N LYS A 259 4.80 -3.13 17.52
CA LYS A 259 4.05 -3.05 18.78
C LYS A 259 4.35 -1.77 19.55
N ARG A 260 5.60 -1.29 19.57
CA ARG A 260 5.95 -0.02 20.21
C ARG A 260 5.44 1.17 19.41
N PHE A 261 5.66 1.17 18.10
CA PHE A 261 5.19 2.20 17.18
C PHE A 261 3.68 2.42 17.30
N LEU A 262 2.89 1.34 17.24
CA LEU A 262 1.43 1.38 17.36
C LEU A 262 0.92 1.69 18.78
N LYS A 263 1.72 1.45 19.83
CA LYS A 263 1.35 1.80 21.21
C LYS A 263 1.60 3.27 21.51
N LYS A 264 2.77 3.79 21.11
CA LYS A 264 3.11 5.22 21.25
C LYS A 264 2.05 6.08 20.55
N SER A 265 1.45 5.57 19.49
CA SER A 265 0.44 6.29 18.73
C SER A 265 -0.97 6.31 19.32
N VAL A 266 -1.26 5.46 20.32
CA VAL A 266 -2.55 5.45 21.06
C VAL A 266 -2.47 6.27 22.35
N VAL A 267 -1.26 6.51 22.89
CA VAL A 267 -1.04 7.19 24.18
C VAL A 267 -0.81 8.71 24.00
N GLY A 268 -1.04 9.25 22.80
CA GLY A 268 -0.87 10.67 22.47
C GLY A 268 -1.72 11.68 23.27
N GLU A 269 -2.50 11.24 24.26
CA GLU A 269 -3.27 12.12 25.16
C GLU A 269 -2.80 12.11 26.63
N SER A 270 -1.75 11.37 27.01
CA SER A 270 -1.28 11.44 28.41
C SER A 270 0.21 11.16 28.57
N ASN A 271 0.90 12.07 29.27
CA ASN A 271 2.24 12.00 29.85
C ASN A 271 3.38 12.59 29.01
N LYS A 272 3.56 13.91 29.16
CA LYS A 272 4.73 14.69 28.70
C LYS A 272 6.03 14.37 29.47
N GLU A 273 5.96 13.72 30.64
CA GLU A 273 7.12 13.54 31.53
C GLU A 273 8.00 12.33 31.18
N GLU A 274 7.44 11.23 30.65
CA GLU A 274 8.24 10.04 30.26
C GLU A 274 9.03 10.24 28.95
N VAL A 275 8.56 11.14 28.08
CA VAL A 275 9.20 11.44 26.79
C VAL A 275 10.50 12.23 26.97
N GLU A 276 10.58 13.10 27.98
CA GLU A 276 11.79 13.86 28.26
C GLU A 276 12.92 12.99 28.84
N GLU A 277 12.59 11.95 29.60
CA GLU A 277 13.58 11.09 30.27
C GLU A 277 14.29 10.14 29.28
N MET A 278 13.56 9.61 28.29
CA MET A 278 14.14 8.76 27.23
C MET A 278 14.94 9.54 26.19
N SER A 279 14.56 10.79 25.89
CA SER A 279 15.27 11.64 24.92
C SER A 279 16.70 12.03 25.36
N ARG A 280 16.99 11.93 26.66
CA ARG A 280 18.34 12.11 27.22
C ARG A 280 19.25 10.89 27.03
N ALA A 281 18.69 9.71 26.77
CA ALA A 281 19.44 8.46 26.62
C ALA A 281 19.94 8.20 25.18
N GLU A 282 19.25 8.72 24.17
CA GLU A 282 19.57 8.48 22.75
C GLU A 282 19.79 9.83 22.04
N GLY A 283 21.03 10.34 22.08
CA GLY A 283 21.39 11.65 21.56
C GLY A 283 21.35 11.76 20.03
N ASN A 284 20.16 11.89 19.42
CA ASN A 284 20.01 12.24 18.00
C ASN A 284 18.80 13.16 17.74
N LYS A 285 19.07 14.39 17.30
CA LYS A 285 18.07 15.45 17.04
C LYS A 285 17.12 15.16 15.88
N THR A 286 17.44 14.21 15.00
CA THR A 286 16.60 13.74 13.90
C THR A 286 15.43 12.84 14.35
N PHE A 287 15.50 12.30 15.58
CA PHE A 287 14.49 11.36 16.10
C PHE A 287 13.22 12.06 16.60
N LYS A 288 13.32 13.33 17.04
CA LYS A 288 12.23 14.05 17.70
C LYS A 288 11.03 14.33 16.78
N GLY A 289 11.29 14.63 15.50
CA GLY A 289 10.23 14.93 14.53
C GLY A 289 9.37 13.71 14.19
N PHE A 290 9.99 12.55 13.95
CA PHE A 290 9.29 11.32 13.58
C PHE A 290 8.50 10.70 14.75
N GLU A 291 8.98 10.83 15.99
CA GLU A 291 8.25 10.32 17.16
C GLU A 291 6.96 11.10 17.45
N GLU A 292 6.95 12.42 17.21
CA GLU A 292 5.73 13.24 17.22
C GLU A 292 4.79 12.88 16.05
N SER A 293 5.37 12.54 14.88
CA SER A 293 4.63 12.08 13.69
C SER A 293 3.96 10.70 13.85
N ALA A 294 4.56 9.77 14.60
CA ALA A 294 3.98 8.44 14.83
C ALA A 294 2.69 8.51 15.65
N GLY A 295 2.66 9.41 16.65
CA GLY A 295 1.48 9.83 17.40
C GLY A 295 0.37 10.31 16.49
N PHE A 296 0.71 11.27 15.62
CA PHE A 296 -0.18 11.84 14.63
C PHE A 296 -0.64 10.80 13.60
N PHE A 297 0.22 9.90 13.12
CA PHE A 297 -0.12 8.97 12.04
C PHE A 297 -1.19 7.97 12.45
N ALA A 298 -1.04 7.26 13.57
CA ALA A 298 -2.10 6.33 13.96
C ALA A 298 -3.34 7.06 14.51
N SER A 299 -3.17 8.23 15.14
CA SER A 299 -4.31 9.08 15.54
C SER A 299 -5.07 9.58 14.31
N PHE A 300 -4.40 10.03 13.26
CA PHE A 300 -5.01 10.47 12.00
C PHE A 300 -5.74 9.32 11.30
N MET A 301 -5.13 8.13 11.26
CA MET A 301 -5.76 6.95 10.68
C MET A 301 -6.96 6.47 11.50
N ALA A 302 -6.90 6.57 12.84
CA ALA A 302 -8.02 6.29 13.74
C ALA A 302 -9.11 7.38 13.70
N MET A 303 -8.73 8.65 13.57
CA MET A 303 -9.63 9.81 13.48
C MET A 303 -10.32 9.88 12.12
N ASN A 304 -9.67 9.45 11.03
CA ASN A 304 -10.34 9.26 9.74
C ASN A 304 -11.33 8.08 9.78
N GLN A 305 -11.13 7.10 10.67
CA GLN A 305 -12.14 6.10 10.98
C GLN A 305 -13.33 6.76 11.72
N SER A 306 -13.07 7.56 12.76
CA SER A 306 -14.14 8.18 13.58
C SER A 306 -14.87 9.36 12.93
N ARG A 307 -14.22 10.18 12.08
CA ARG A 307 -14.89 11.24 11.29
C ARG A 307 -15.92 10.66 10.34
N ARG A 308 -15.69 9.44 9.82
CA ARG A 308 -16.70 8.71 9.04
C ARG A 308 -17.89 8.30 9.91
N ASP A 309 -17.65 7.88 11.14
CA ASP A 309 -18.72 7.56 12.10
C ASP A 309 -19.50 8.81 12.53
N GLU A 310 -18.83 9.97 12.68
CA GLU A 310 -19.47 11.25 13.03
C GLU A 310 -20.23 11.91 11.87
N GLU A 311 -19.71 11.84 10.63
CA GLU A 311 -20.43 12.31 9.43
C GLU A 311 -21.69 11.46 9.19
N ASN A 312 -21.64 10.15 9.50
CA ASN A 312 -22.81 9.27 9.49
C ASN A 312 -23.83 9.60 10.60
N ASN A 313 -23.38 10.16 11.74
CA ASN A 313 -24.27 10.55 12.84
C ASN A 313 -24.96 11.92 12.67
N ARG A 314 -24.56 12.73 11.68
CA ARG A 314 -25.20 14.04 11.38
C ARG A 314 -26.50 13.95 10.60
N CYS A 315 -26.93 12.74 10.21
CA CYS A 315 -28.23 12.47 9.58
C CYS A 315 -29.16 11.64 10.48
N SER A 316 -29.13 11.84 11.80
CA SER A 316 -30.18 11.34 12.68
C SER A 316 -31.26 12.42 12.86
N PHE A 317 -32.38 12.23 12.16
CA PHE A 317 -33.59 13.01 12.36
C PHE A 317 -34.17 12.72 13.76
N ASP A 318 -34.28 13.76 14.57
CA ASP A 318 -35.15 13.77 15.75
C ASP A 318 -36.60 13.52 15.31
N PHE A 319 -37.26 12.53 15.92
CA PHE A 319 -38.71 12.50 16.02
C PHE A 319 -39.13 12.35 17.49
N PRO A 320 -39.96 13.27 18.01
CA PRO A 320 -40.49 13.21 19.36
C PRO A 320 -41.81 12.41 19.45
N HIS A 321 -42.13 12.02 20.69
CA HIS A 321 -43.45 11.68 21.27
C HIS A 321 -43.70 10.23 21.74
N THR A 322 -43.55 10.05 23.05
CA THR A 322 -44.61 9.69 24.04
C THR A 322 -45.87 8.96 23.55
N HIS A 323 -46.15 7.75 24.07
CA HIS A 323 -47.05 7.47 25.21
C HIS A 323 -47.50 5.98 25.30
N PHE A 324 -47.57 5.47 26.55
CA PHE A 324 -48.40 4.38 27.14
C PHE A 324 -48.55 3.02 26.39
N GLY A 325 -48.48 1.85 27.04
CA GLY A 325 -48.59 1.58 28.46
C GLY A 325 -48.30 0.13 28.85
N VAL A 326 -48.13 -0.05 30.15
CA VAL A 326 -47.92 -1.28 30.92
C VAL A 326 -49.15 -2.18 30.85
N LEU A 327 -48.96 -3.49 30.73
CA LEU A 327 -49.76 -4.49 31.44
C LEU A 327 -48.98 -5.81 31.61
N GLN A 328 -49.15 -6.39 32.80
CA GLN A 328 -48.44 -7.51 33.39
C GLN A 328 -48.87 -8.88 32.81
N GLY A 329 -47.97 -9.86 32.91
CA GLY A 329 -48.31 -11.11 33.61
C GLY A 329 -48.20 -12.44 32.85
N ILE A 330 -47.39 -13.33 33.46
CA ILE A 330 -47.67 -14.75 33.75
C ILE A 330 -47.02 -15.83 32.84
N GLU A 331 -46.24 -16.68 33.54
CA GLU A 331 -45.88 -18.10 33.35
C GLU A 331 -44.75 -18.58 32.41
N ASN A 332 -43.65 -18.96 33.07
CA ASN A 332 -42.79 -20.14 32.81
C ASN A 332 -43.58 -21.44 33.17
N PRO A 333 -43.15 -22.71 32.87
CA PRO A 333 -41.82 -23.20 32.42
C PRO A 333 -41.84 -24.41 31.43
N SER A 334 -40.65 -25.03 31.21
CA SER A 334 -40.38 -26.41 30.71
C SER A 334 -40.47 -26.63 29.18
N SER A 335 -39.67 -27.46 28.49
CA SER A 335 -38.62 -28.45 28.80
C SER A 335 -37.98 -28.91 27.47
N PHE A 336 -36.70 -29.29 27.52
CA PHE A 336 -36.02 -30.35 26.75
C PHE A 336 -36.43 -30.58 25.26
N TYR A 337 -35.52 -30.31 24.33
CA TYR A 337 -34.63 -31.30 23.68
C TYR A 337 -33.47 -30.60 22.97
#